data_AF-A0A166QL97-F1
#
_entry.id   AF-A0A166QL97-F1
#
_cell.length_a   1.000
_cell.length_b   1.000
_cell.length_c   1.000
_cell.angle_alpha   90.00
_cell.angle_beta   90.00
_cell.angle_gamma   90.00
#
_symmetry.space_group_name_H-M   'P 1'
#
loop_
_entity.id
_entity.type
_entity.pdbx_description
1 polymer ?
#
loop_
_entity_poly.entity_id
_entity_poly.type
_entity_poly.pdbx_seq_one_letter_code
_entity_poly.pdbx_strand_id
1 'polypeptide(L)'
;MLDIGGLNILGGLITADAVRSQANVTKSPGVAPVLSSAGTTFTNLVVAGIPIAANVPPNTGIALPGVGYVVLNRQFQTSNSIEVRALDVVITVAGVLPVNAVIRVGVAGAQATDDGITFDSPPQALLNAPADDKPLEEYLYDTCAKAENSAECLGADLELL
;
A
#
# COMPACT_ATOMS: atom_id res chain seq x y z
N MET A 1 8.01 11.78 4.93
CA MET A 1 7.77 11.86 3.47
C MET A 1 8.87 11.09 2.77
N LEU A 2 8.51 10.37 1.71
CA LEU A 2 9.45 9.63 0.86
C LEU A 2 9.01 9.78 -0.60
N ASP A 3 9.96 10.10 -1.48
CA ASP A 3 9.76 10.18 -2.92
C ASP A 3 10.67 9.14 -3.60
N ILE A 4 10.11 8.39 -4.54
CA ILE A 4 10.80 7.38 -5.35
C ILE A 4 10.63 7.77 -6.80
N GLY A 5 11.73 7.98 -7.53
CA GLY A 5 11.72 8.24 -8.96
C GLY A 5 11.98 6.95 -9.75
N GLY A 6 11.28 6.78 -10.88
CA GLY A 6 11.50 5.68 -11.83
C GLY A 6 11.26 4.30 -11.24
N LEU A 7 10.07 4.06 -10.70
CA LEU A 7 9.67 2.75 -10.21
C LEU A 7 9.48 1.79 -11.38
N ASN A 8 10.15 0.64 -11.32
CA ASN A 8 9.91 -0.51 -12.18
C ASN A 8 10.18 -1.78 -11.36
N ILE A 9 9.11 -2.55 -11.11
CA ILE A 9 9.19 -3.81 -10.37
C ILE A 9 8.49 -4.92 -11.14
N LEU A 10 8.85 -6.17 -10.82
CA LEU A 10 8.29 -7.37 -11.45
C LEU A 10 8.39 -7.34 -12.99
N GLY A 11 9.53 -6.86 -13.51
CA GLY A 11 9.81 -6.83 -14.95
C GLY A 11 8.94 -5.83 -15.75
N GLY A 12 8.45 -4.78 -15.11
CA GLY A 12 7.59 -3.77 -15.75
C GLY A 12 6.10 -3.99 -15.55
N LEU A 13 5.70 -5.00 -14.76
CA LEU A 13 4.30 -5.21 -14.41
C LEU A 13 3.72 -4.03 -13.63
N ILE A 14 4.55 -3.38 -12.80
CA ILE A 14 4.21 -2.14 -12.12
C ILE A 14 5.31 -1.11 -12.40
N THR A 15 4.92 0.02 -12.99
CA THR A 15 5.82 1.13 -13.29
C THR A 15 5.24 2.46 -12.87
N ALA A 16 6.08 3.41 -12.46
CA ALA A 16 5.69 4.80 -12.24
C ALA A 16 6.89 5.73 -12.41
N ASP A 17 6.67 6.93 -12.91
CA ASP A 17 7.74 7.93 -13.02
C ASP A 17 8.13 8.47 -11.65
N ALA A 18 7.14 8.65 -10.78
CA ALA A 18 7.36 9.02 -9.40
C ALA A 18 6.29 8.44 -8.47
N VAL A 19 6.71 8.05 -7.28
CA VAL A 19 5.83 7.62 -6.20
C VAL A 19 6.18 8.41 -4.96
N ARG A 20 5.19 9.11 -4.42
CA ARG A 20 5.33 9.92 -3.20
C ARG A 20 4.45 9.34 -2.12
N SER A 21 5.04 9.07 -0.96
CA SER A 21 4.31 8.73 0.26
C SER A 21 4.53 9.79 1.32
N GLN A 22 3.43 10.27 1.87
CA GLN A 22 3.43 11.33 2.86
C GLN A 22 2.55 10.95 4.05
N ALA A 23 3.15 11.00 5.23
CA ALA A 23 2.52 10.79 6.51
C ALA A 23 2.72 12.08 7.31
N ASN A 24 1.63 12.67 7.78
CA ASN A 24 1.63 13.93 8.52
C ASN A 24 0.92 13.73 9.85
N VAL A 25 1.51 14.27 10.92
CA VAL A 25 0.86 14.38 12.22
C VAL A 25 0.97 15.82 12.69
N THR A 26 -0.16 16.41 13.06
CA THR A 26 -0.21 17.73 13.71
C THR A 26 -0.72 17.55 15.13
N LYS A 27 0.01 18.07 16.12
CA LYS A 27 -0.34 17.95 17.54
C LYS A 27 -0.22 19.31 18.21
N SER A 28 -1.28 19.71 18.91
CA SER A 28 -1.29 20.86 19.81
C SER A 28 -1.37 20.38 21.27
N PRO A 29 -0.78 21.09 22.23
CA PRO A 29 -0.87 20.73 23.64
C PRO A 29 -2.32 20.57 24.08
N GLY A 30 -2.64 19.45 24.73
CA GLY A 30 -3.98 19.15 25.23
C GLY A 30 -5.04 18.82 24.18
N VAL A 31 -4.68 18.71 22.89
CA VAL A 31 -5.59 18.34 21.79
C VAL A 31 -5.18 16.99 21.21
N ALA A 32 -6.13 16.15 20.78
CA ALA A 32 -5.79 14.91 20.09
C ALA A 32 -4.97 15.18 18.81
N PRO A 33 -3.98 14.33 18.46
CA PRO A 33 -3.25 14.45 17.19
C PRO A 33 -4.20 14.37 15.99
N VAL A 34 -3.94 15.18 14.96
CA VAL A 34 -4.57 15.08 13.64
C VAL A 34 -3.61 14.34 12.72
N LEU A 35 -4.06 13.20 12.20
CA LEU A 35 -3.32 12.35 11.27
C LEU A 35 -3.78 12.62 9.84
N SER A 36 -2.83 12.65 8.89
CA SER A 36 -3.16 12.88 7.48
C SER A 36 -2.14 12.28 6.55
N SER A 37 -2.61 11.65 5.47
CA SER A 37 -1.82 11.14 4.35
C SER A 37 -1.76 12.09 3.16
N ALA A 38 -2.23 13.33 3.34
CA ALA A 38 -2.26 14.35 2.30
C ALA A 38 -0.86 14.55 1.69
N GLY A 39 -0.82 14.54 0.36
CA GLY A 39 0.41 14.61 -0.44
C GLY A 39 0.96 13.27 -0.90
N THR A 40 0.32 12.14 -0.59
CA THR A 40 0.60 10.85 -1.22
C THR A 40 0.07 10.84 -2.66
N THR A 41 0.93 10.60 -3.63
CA THR A 41 0.60 10.70 -5.07
C THR A 41 1.40 9.73 -5.92
N PHE A 42 0.85 9.35 -7.06
CA PHE A 42 1.51 8.50 -8.05
C PHE A 42 1.60 9.24 -9.39
N THR A 43 2.77 9.30 -10.01
CA THR A 43 2.97 9.93 -11.33
C THR A 43 3.14 8.87 -12.38
N ASN A 44 2.25 8.85 -13.37
CA ASN A 44 2.23 7.88 -14.47
C ASN A 44 2.31 6.42 -14.00
N LEU A 45 1.57 6.10 -12.93
CA LEU A 45 1.49 4.73 -12.43
C LEU A 45 0.73 3.86 -13.44
N VAL A 46 1.34 2.73 -13.77
CA VAL A 46 0.75 1.67 -14.59
C VAL A 46 0.84 0.37 -13.79
N VAL A 47 -0.27 -0.33 -13.71
CA VAL A 47 -0.39 -1.62 -13.00
C VAL A 47 -0.99 -2.62 -13.98
N ALA A 48 -0.28 -3.71 -14.27
CA ALA A 48 -0.70 -4.73 -15.24
C ALA A 48 -1.09 -4.13 -16.62
N GLY A 49 -0.36 -3.10 -17.07
CA GLY A 49 -0.62 -2.41 -18.34
C GLY A 49 -1.76 -1.36 -18.29
N ILE A 50 -2.44 -1.21 -17.16
CA ILE A 50 -3.55 -0.25 -16.98
C ILE A 50 -3.04 1.01 -16.27
N PRO A 51 -3.21 2.20 -16.86
CA PRO A 51 -2.88 3.46 -16.19
C PRO A 51 -3.80 3.71 -14.98
N ILE A 52 -3.19 4.09 -13.85
CA ILE A 52 -3.89 4.40 -12.60
C ILE A 52 -3.84 5.92 -12.36
N ALA A 53 -4.96 6.48 -11.88
CA ALA A 53 -5.05 7.90 -11.56
C ALA A 53 -4.03 8.30 -10.48
N ALA A 54 -3.53 9.54 -10.55
CA ALA A 54 -2.47 10.00 -9.65
C ALA A 54 -2.88 10.04 -8.16
N ASN A 55 -4.16 10.30 -7.90
CA ASN A 55 -4.74 10.35 -6.57
C ASN A 55 -5.53 9.07 -6.33
N VAL A 56 -4.84 8.05 -5.82
CA VAL A 56 -5.46 6.77 -5.48
C VAL A 56 -6.08 6.86 -4.08
N PRO A 57 -7.35 6.49 -3.90
CA PRO A 57 -7.96 6.42 -2.56
C PRO A 57 -7.13 5.55 -1.60
N PRO A 58 -7.18 5.80 -0.29
CA PRO A 58 -6.53 4.94 0.68
C PRO A 58 -6.96 3.48 0.52
N ASN A 59 -6.03 2.55 0.75
CA ASN A 59 -6.31 1.12 0.86
C ASN A 59 -6.93 0.51 -0.41
N THR A 60 -6.44 0.90 -1.59
CA THR A 60 -6.98 0.43 -2.88
C THR A 60 -6.30 -0.84 -3.35
N GLY A 61 -7.02 -1.96 -3.38
CA GLY A 61 -6.56 -3.24 -3.94
C GLY A 61 -6.75 -3.32 -5.47
N ILE A 62 -5.76 -3.88 -6.17
CA ILE A 62 -5.79 -4.16 -7.61
C ILE A 62 -5.20 -5.56 -7.86
N ALA A 63 -5.91 -6.38 -8.63
CA ALA A 63 -5.43 -7.71 -9.03
C ALA A 63 -4.26 -7.61 -10.03
N LEU A 64 -3.33 -8.56 -9.93
CA LEU A 64 -2.19 -8.73 -10.82
C LEU A 64 -2.25 -10.13 -11.43
N PRO A 65 -2.86 -10.28 -12.62
CA PRO A 65 -3.03 -11.60 -13.22
C PRO A 65 -1.71 -12.37 -13.35
N GLY A 66 -1.70 -13.64 -12.94
CA GLY A 66 -0.52 -14.50 -12.97
C GLY A 66 0.54 -14.22 -11.88
N VAL A 67 0.30 -13.28 -10.96
CA VAL A 67 1.24 -12.92 -9.90
C VAL A 67 0.59 -12.86 -8.53
N GLY A 68 -0.51 -12.11 -8.39
CA GLY A 68 -1.19 -11.88 -7.12
C GLY A 68 -1.97 -10.57 -7.11
N TYR A 69 -1.66 -9.66 -6.20
CA TYR A 69 -2.33 -8.37 -6.11
C TYR A 69 -1.42 -7.28 -5.53
N VAL A 70 -1.81 -6.03 -5.71
CA VAL A 70 -1.16 -4.86 -5.10
C VAL A 70 -2.18 -4.04 -4.32
N VAL A 71 -1.79 -3.57 -3.14
CA VAL A 71 -2.52 -2.58 -2.36
C VAL A 71 -1.80 -1.25 -2.48
N LEU A 72 -2.48 -0.27 -3.05
CA LEU A 72 -2.01 1.09 -3.25
C LEU A 72 -2.46 2.00 -2.11
N ASN A 73 -1.60 2.95 -1.75
CA ASN A 73 -1.86 3.96 -0.73
C ASN A 73 -2.40 3.31 0.57
N ARG A 74 -1.71 2.27 1.06
CA ARG A 74 -2.13 1.57 2.28
C ARG A 74 -1.81 2.43 3.49
N GLN A 75 -2.79 2.64 4.36
CA GLN A 75 -2.68 3.52 5.51
C GLN A 75 -2.98 2.77 6.80
N PHE A 76 -2.10 2.93 7.77
CA PHE A 76 -2.25 2.42 9.12
C PHE A 76 -2.30 3.62 10.05
N GLN A 77 -3.39 3.76 10.80
CA GLN A 77 -3.56 4.89 11.70
C GLN A 77 -3.88 4.39 13.10
N THR A 78 -3.14 4.87 14.10
CA THR A 78 -3.48 4.71 15.51
C THR A 78 -4.05 6.03 16.05
N SER A 79 -4.19 6.18 17.37
CA SER A 79 -4.59 7.47 17.96
C SER A 79 -3.52 8.56 17.85
N ASN A 80 -2.27 8.21 17.54
CA ASN A 80 -1.14 9.13 17.59
C ASN A 80 -0.06 8.92 16.51
N SER A 81 -0.23 7.91 15.66
CA SER A 81 0.71 7.54 14.61
C SER A 81 -0.04 7.27 13.31
N ILE A 82 0.60 7.62 12.20
CA ILE A 82 0.19 7.23 10.86
C ILE A 82 1.38 6.64 10.12
N GLU A 83 1.12 5.56 9.39
CA GLU A 83 2.02 5.01 8.42
C GLU A 83 1.30 4.90 7.08
N VAL A 84 1.98 5.32 6.01
CA VAL A 84 1.50 5.25 4.63
C VAL A 84 2.51 4.42 3.86
N ARG A 85 2.03 3.40 3.15
CA ARG A 85 2.80 2.59 2.21
C ARG A 85 2.26 2.85 0.82
N ALA A 86 3.10 3.32 -0.08
CA ALA A 86 2.67 3.60 -1.44
C ALA A 86 2.17 2.33 -2.14
N LEU A 87 2.94 1.24 -2.07
CA LEU A 87 2.60 -0.05 -2.66
C LEU A 87 3.00 -1.20 -1.72
N ASP A 88 2.07 -2.12 -1.51
CA ASP A 88 2.32 -3.47 -0.97
C ASP A 88 1.88 -4.48 -2.04
N VAL A 89 2.81 -5.19 -2.66
CA VAL A 89 2.53 -6.26 -3.65
C VAL A 89 2.65 -7.60 -2.97
N VAL A 90 1.62 -8.44 -3.08
CA VAL A 90 1.60 -9.78 -2.50
C VAL A 90 1.58 -10.81 -3.61
N ILE A 91 2.52 -11.76 -3.52
CA ILE A 91 2.66 -12.85 -4.48
C ILE A 91 1.77 -14.02 -4.06
N THR A 92 0.79 -14.37 -4.87
CA THR A 92 -0.10 -15.53 -4.61
C THR A 92 0.22 -16.71 -5.53
N VAL A 93 0.89 -16.45 -6.66
CA VAL A 93 1.34 -17.46 -7.62
C VAL A 93 2.85 -17.61 -7.52
N ALA A 94 3.34 -18.83 -7.33
CA ALA A 94 4.77 -19.10 -7.22
C ALA A 94 5.49 -18.75 -8.53
N GLY A 95 6.61 -18.03 -8.42
CA GLY A 95 7.47 -17.70 -9.57
C GLY A 95 8.92 -17.55 -9.11
N VAL A 96 9.57 -16.44 -9.48
CA VAL A 96 10.89 -16.07 -8.95
C VAL A 96 10.83 -15.82 -7.43
N LEU A 97 9.71 -15.29 -6.96
CA LEU A 97 9.43 -15.10 -5.54
C LEU A 97 8.50 -16.21 -5.03
N PRO A 98 8.67 -16.63 -3.76
CA PRO A 98 7.78 -17.59 -3.14
C PRO A 98 6.38 -16.99 -2.95
N VAL A 99 5.38 -17.87 -2.86
CA VAL A 99 4.02 -17.49 -2.44
C VAL A 99 4.08 -16.83 -1.06
N ASN A 100 3.25 -15.82 -0.85
CA ASN A 100 3.20 -14.93 0.31
C ASN A 100 4.41 -13.99 0.47
N ALA A 101 5.29 -13.90 -0.53
CA ALA A 101 6.27 -12.81 -0.57
C ALA A 101 5.55 -11.47 -0.68
N VAL A 102 6.04 -10.47 0.05
CA VAL A 102 5.53 -9.10 0.02
C VAL A 102 6.63 -8.15 -0.46
N ILE A 103 6.38 -7.42 -1.55
CA ILE A 103 7.22 -6.32 -2.01
C ILE A 103 6.59 -5.03 -1.52
N ARG A 104 7.37 -4.22 -0.82
CA ARG A 104 6.89 -3.01 -0.16
C ARG A 104 7.69 -1.80 -0.59
N VAL A 105 6.99 -0.77 -1.02
CA VAL A 105 7.60 0.40 -1.66
C VAL A 105 6.97 1.68 -1.09
N GLY A 106 7.82 2.69 -0.85
CA GLY A 106 7.35 4.01 -0.45
C GLY A 106 6.72 4.02 0.94
N VAL A 107 7.46 3.65 1.99
CA VAL A 107 6.95 3.70 3.37
C VAL A 107 7.26 5.08 3.98
N ALA A 108 6.24 5.75 4.50
CA ALA A 108 6.36 6.98 5.28
C ALA A 108 5.61 6.82 6.60
N GLY A 109 6.25 7.19 7.71
CA GLY A 109 5.64 7.16 9.04
C GLY A 109 5.75 8.51 9.73
N ALA A 110 4.79 8.82 10.58
CA ALA A 110 4.82 9.98 11.46
C ALA A 110 4.05 9.69 12.76
N GLN A 111 4.56 10.19 13.88
CA GLN A 111 3.93 10.04 15.21
C GLN A 111 4.01 11.35 16.00
N ALA A 112 3.10 11.53 16.95
CA ALA A 112 3.20 12.60 17.95
C ALA A 112 2.89 12.08 19.36
N THR A 113 3.64 12.58 20.35
CA THR A 113 3.42 12.33 21.77
C THR A 113 3.62 13.62 22.57
N ASP A 114 2.93 13.76 23.70
CA ASP A 114 3.06 14.90 24.61
C ASP A 114 4.29 14.77 25.53
N ASP A 115 4.88 13.58 25.65
CA ASP A 115 5.90 13.28 26.66
C ASP A 115 7.35 13.54 26.21
N GLY A 116 7.57 14.00 24.97
CA GLY A 116 8.90 14.33 24.43
C GLY A 116 9.92 13.18 24.36
N ILE A 117 9.59 11.99 24.86
CA ILE A 117 10.39 10.77 24.71
C ILE A 117 10.06 10.10 23.38
N THR A 118 10.99 10.21 22.43
CA THR A 118 10.95 9.53 21.15
C THR A 118 11.22 8.05 21.34
N PHE A 119 10.27 7.17 21.02
CA PHE A 119 10.61 5.77 20.78
C PHE A 119 11.21 5.63 19.38
N ASP A 120 12.47 5.18 19.40
CA ASP A 120 13.36 4.88 18.29
C ASP A 120 12.81 3.72 17.45
N SER A 121 12.27 4.05 16.26
CA SER A 121 12.08 3.21 15.06
C SER A 121 11.12 3.96 14.11
N PRO A 122 11.04 3.66 12.79
CA PRO A 122 9.78 3.90 12.05
C PRO A 122 8.62 3.39 12.91
N PRO A 123 7.40 3.98 12.87
CA PRO A 123 6.32 3.51 13.71
C PRO A 123 6.27 1.99 13.60
N GLN A 124 6.58 1.27 14.67
CA GLN A 124 6.51 -0.19 14.69
C GLN A 124 5.04 -0.62 14.75
N ALA A 125 4.23 -0.02 13.90
CA ALA A 125 2.84 -0.33 13.69
C ALA A 125 2.66 -1.71 13.02
N LEU A 126 3.61 -2.65 13.11
CA LEU A 126 3.51 -3.93 12.39
C LEU A 126 3.98 -5.20 13.11
N LEU A 127 4.28 -5.18 14.42
CA LEU A 127 4.20 -6.45 15.16
C LEU A 127 2.85 -6.64 15.85
N ASN A 128 2.17 -5.55 16.25
CA ASN A 128 0.92 -5.62 17.02
C ASN A 128 -0.12 -4.52 16.66
N ALA A 129 -0.20 -3.99 15.43
CA ALA A 129 -1.26 -3.01 15.15
C ALA A 129 -2.59 -3.68 14.80
N PRO A 130 -3.63 -3.48 15.62
CA PRO A 130 -5.00 -3.36 15.12
C PRO A 130 -5.47 -1.92 15.33
N ALA A 131 -5.56 -1.17 14.23
CA ALA A 131 -6.41 0.02 14.11
C ALA A 131 -6.61 0.32 12.61
N ASP A 132 -7.79 -0.03 12.12
CA ASP A 132 -8.37 0.29 10.79
C ASP A 132 -7.70 -0.26 9.53
N ASP A 133 -6.68 -1.11 9.64
CA ASP A 133 -6.13 -1.83 8.50
C ASP A 133 -6.53 -3.30 8.52
N LYS A 134 -7.09 -3.74 7.39
CA LYS A 134 -7.45 -5.12 7.14
C LYS A 134 -6.18 -5.96 6.95
N PRO A 135 -6.15 -7.24 7.39
CA PRO A 135 -5.07 -8.15 7.00
C PRO A 135 -4.97 -8.18 5.46
N LEU A 136 -3.76 -8.35 4.93
CA LEU A 136 -3.52 -8.34 3.47
C LEU A 136 -4.46 -9.32 2.75
N GLU A 137 -4.71 -10.47 3.38
CA GLU A 137 -5.61 -11.52 2.91
C GLU A 137 -7.06 -11.05 2.71
N GLU A 138 -7.54 -10.04 3.44
CA GLU A 138 -8.90 -9.51 3.27
C GLU A 138 -9.00 -8.56 2.07
N TYR A 139 -7.91 -7.85 1.72
CA TYR A 139 -7.87 -7.09 0.46
C TYR A 139 -7.93 -8.00 -0.76
N LEU A 140 -7.35 -9.19 -0.68
CA LEU A 140 -7.52 -10.21 -1.70
C LEU A 140 -9.00 -10.59 -1.82
N TYR A 141 -9.69 -10.87 -0.71
CA TYR A 141 -11.12 -11.21 -0.74
C TYR A 141 -11.98 -10.10 -1.36
N ASP A 142 -11.78 -8.83 -0.96
CA ASP A 142 -12.54 -7.70 -1.51
C ASP A 142 -12.23 -7.45 -3.00
N THR A 143 -10.98 -7.65 -3.41
CA THR A 143 -10.56 -7.52 -4.82
C THR A 143 -11.19 -8.64 -5.65
N CYS A 144 -11.16 -9.87 -5.13
CA CYS A 144 -11.74 -11.04 -5.75
C CYS A 144 -13.28 -11.00 -5.79
N ALA A 145 -13.93 -10.43 -4.77
CA ALA A 145 -15.38 -10.26 -4.75
C ALA A 145 -15.90 -9.29 -5.81
N LYS A 146 -15.02 -8.42 -6.36
CA LYS A 146 -15.33 -7.53 -7.48
C LYS A 146 -15.01 -8.12 -8.85
N ALA A 147 -14.30 -9.26 -8.91
CA ALA A 147 -14.03 -9.93 -10.16
C ALA A 147 -15.28 -10.70 -10.62
N GLU A 148 -15.48 -10.82 -11.94
CA GLU A 148 -16.65 -11.47 -12.50
C GLU A 148 -16.59 -13.00 -12.30
N ASN A 149 -15.39 -13.55 -12.10
CA ASN A 149 -15.20 -14.95 -11.76
C ASN A 149 -13.92 -15.22 -10.94
N SER A 150 -13.79 -16.44 -10.40
CA SER A 150 -12.64 -16.86 -9.58
C SER A 150 -11.32 -17.06 -10.34
N ALA A 151 -11.35 -17.14 -11.67
CA ALA A 151 -10.16 -17.24 -12.51
C ALA A 151 -9.54 -15.85 -12.77
N GLU A 152 -10.36 -14.82 -12.90
CA GLU A 152 -9.97 -13.41 -12.96
C GLU A 152 -9.34 -12.95 -11.63
N CYS A 153 -9.88 -13.41 -10.49
CA CYS A 153 -9.33 -13.26 -9.14
C CYS A 153 -7.89 -13.79 -8.98
N LEU A 154 -7.61 -14.95 -9.56
CA LEU A 154 -6.33 -15.65 -9.43
C LEU A 154 -5.40 -15.39 -10.63
N GLY A 155 -5.84 -14.60 -11.60
CA GLY A 155 -5.18 -14.46 -12.88
C GLY A 155 -4.96 -15.79 -13.62
N ALA A 156 -5.85 -16.77 -13.37
CA ALA A 156 -5.90 -18.04 -14.07
C ALA A 156 -6.78 -17.97 -15.33
N ASP A 157 -7.49 -16.86 -15.56
CA ASP A 157 -8.11 -16.58 -16.87
C ASP A 157 -7.03 -16.13 -17.86
N LEU A 158 -6.28 -17.14 -18.31
CA LEU A 158 -5.64 -17.14 -19.61
C LEU A 158 -6.62 -17.75 -20.62
N GLU A 159 -7.86 -17.26 -20.70
CA GLU A 159 -8.72 -17.58 -21.85
C GLU A 159 -8.27 -16.69 -23.01
N LEU A 160 -7.60 -17.35 -23.95
CA LEU A 160 -7.20 -16.87 -25.27
C LEU A 160 -8.24 -15.94 -25.92
N LEU A 161 -7.77 -14.79 -26.40
CA LEU A 161 -7.96 -14.32 -27.78
C LEU A 161 -6.94 -13.25 -28.15
#